data_AF-A0A1F5YDE6-F1
#
_entry.id   AF-A0A1F5YDE6-F1
#
_cell.length_a   1.000
_cell.length_b   1.000
_cell.length_c   1.000
_cell.angle_alpha   90.00
_cell.angle_beta   90.00
_cell.angle_gamma   90.00
#
_symmetry.space_group_name_H-M   'P 1'
#
loop_
_entity.id
_entity.type
_entity.pdbx_description
1 polymer ?
#
loop_
_entity_poly.entity_id
_entity_poly.type
_entity_poly.pdbx_seq_one_letter_code
_entity_poly.pdbx_strand_id
1 'polypeptide(L)'
;MHHYPARGLLFPLFLTLIYLLGLGLADFLLAGCLSIDIPYLHFIFISPFISIANMLPITVAGFGTRELAVIYCFSNYGISPERAIAFSLAYFSLSYLILLLLALLLFLPQFFHRETRAA
;
A
#
# COMPACT_ATOMS: atom_id res chain seq x y z
N MET A 1 -18.53 -23.66 14.48
CA MET A 1 -17.23 -22.98 14.69
C MET A 1 -16.16 -23.82 14.01
N HIS A 2 -15.61 -23.34 12.88
CA HIS A 2 -14.61 -24.09 12.11
C HIS A 2 -13.28 -24.03 12.87
N HIS A 3 -12.88 -25.11 13.53
CA HIS A 3 -11.58 -25.19 14.19
C HIS A 3 -10.48 -25.32 13.12
N TYR A 4 -9.88 -24.20 12.73
CA TYR A 4 -8.67 -24.24 11.91
C TYR A 4 -7.55 -24.87 12.76
N PRO A 5 -6.95 -25.99 12.33
CA PRO A 5 -5.87 -26.60 13.10
C PRO A 5 -4.65 -25.67 13.06
N ALA A 6 -3.91 -25.55 14.18
CA ALA A 6 -2.79 -24.59 14.31
C ALA A 6 -1.74 -24.70 13.19
N ARG A 7 -1.56 -25.88 12.60
CA ARG A 7 -0.71 -26.12 11.40
C ARG A 7 -1.15 -25.35 10.15
N GLY A 8 -2.44 -25.00 10.05
CA GLY A 8 -3.00 -24.20 8.96
C GLY A 8 -2.68 -22.70 9.05
N LEU A 9 -2.13 -22.21 10.18
CA LEU A 9 -1.71 -20.81 10.35
C LEU A 9 -0.34 -20.51 9.74
N LEU A 10 0.50 -21.53 9.55
CA LEU A 10 1.85 -21.34 9.00
C LEU A 10 1.82 -20.80 7.57
N PHE A 11 0.89 -21.31 6.76
CA PHE A 11 0.72 -20.87 5.38
C PHE A 11 0.31 -19.39 5.24
N PRO A 12 -0.77 -18.89 5.88
CA PRO A 12 -1.12 -17.48 5.81
C PRO A 12 -0.03 -16.59 6.43
N LEU A 13 0.61 -16.99 7.53
CA LEU A 13 1.74 -16.24 8.10
C LEU A 13 2.89 -16.08 7.10
N PHE A 14 3.23 -17.15 6.38
CA PHE A 14 4.24 -17.11 5.33
C PHE A 14 3.86 -16.17 4.19
N LEU A 15 2.60 -16.21 3.73
CA LEU A 15 2.09 -15.28 2.72
C LEU A 15 2.10 -13.84 3.22
N THR A 16 1.74 -13.58 4.47
CA THR A 16 1.81 -12.25 5.08
C THR A 16 3.25 -11.76 5.14
N LEU A 17 4.22 -12.62 5.48
CA LEU A 17 5.63 -12.26 5.47
C LEU A 17 6.10 -11.85 4.07
N ILE A 18 5.76 -12.63 3.04
CA ILE A 18 6.06 -12.27 1.64
C ILE A 18 5.44 -10.93 1.28
N TYR A 19 4.18 -10.71 1.65
CA TYR A 19 3.49 -9.45 1.43
C TYR A 19 4.21 -8.27 2.11
N LEU A 20 4.62 -8.41 3.37
CA LEU A 20 5.32 -7.34 4.11
C LEU A 20 6.70 -7.02 3.51
N LEU A 21 7.44 -8.03 3.05
CA LEU A 21 8.72 -7.83 2.36
C LEU A 21 8.52 -7.11 1.02
N GLY A 22 7.52 -7.54 0.23
CA GLY A 22 7.17 -6.90 -1.04
C GLY A 22 6.70 -5.46 -0.86
N LEU A 23 5.86 -5.21 0.15
CA LEU A 23 5.38 -3.89 0.51
C LEU A 23 6.53 -2.96 0.92
N GLY A 24 7.39 -3.42 1.84
CA GLY A 24 8.56 -2.65 2.27
C GLY A 24 9.53 -2.37 1.12
N LEU A 25 9.66 -3.30 0.16
CA LEU A 25 10.50 -3.10 -1.02
C LEU A 25 9.93 -2.03 -1.95
N ALA A 26 8.61 -2.07 -2.21
CA ALA A 26 7.94 -1.06 -3.02
C ALA A 26 8.09 0.34 -2.41
N ASP A 27 7.90 0.45 -1.10
CA ASP A 27 8.05 1.71 -0.36
C ASP A 27 9.51 2.21 -0.38
N PHE A 28 10.47 1.31 -0.18
CA PHE A 28 11.89 1.66 -0.27
C PHE A 28 12.28 2.19 -1.66
N LEU A 29 11.82 1.54 -2.73
CA LEU A 29 12.10 1.99 -4.10
C LEU A 29 11.45 3.35 -4.39
N LEU A 30 10.20 3.54 -3.95
CA LEU A 30 9.50 4.82 -4.08
C LEU A 30 10.20 5.94 -3.31
N ALA A 31 10.67 5.64 -2.10
CA ALA A 31 11.45 6.57 -1.29
C ALA A 31 12.76 6.97 -2.00
N GLY A 32 13.44 6.01 -2.63
CA GLY A 32 14.61 6.24 -3.47
C GLY A 32 14.35 7.21 -4.63
N CYS A 33 13.19 7.10 -5.30
CA CYS A 33 12.78 8.06 -6.35
C CYS A 33 12.61 9.50 -5.84
N LEU A 34 12.35 9.68 -4.55
CA LEU A 34 12.22 10.98 -3.88
C LEU A 34 13.50 11.38 -3.11
N SER A 35 14.61 10.69 -3.39
CA SER A 35 15.91 10.83 -2.74
C SER A 35 15.88 10.66 -1.21
N ILE A 36 14.88 9.95 -0.67
CA ILE A 36 14.70 9.72 0.76
C ILE A 36 15.61 8.55 1.16
N ASP A 37 16.55 8.81 2.06
CA ASP A 37 17.55 7.85 2.50
C ASP A 37 17.14 7.21 3.83
N ILE A 38 16.32 6.17 3.75
CA ILE A 38 15.95 5.32 4.88
C ILE A 38 16.32 3.89 4.51
N PRO A 39 17.03 3.13 5.36
CA PRO A 39 17.44 1.77 5.01
C PRO A 39 16.23 0.85 4.84
N TYR A 40 16.30 -0.05 3.84
CA TYR A 40 15.21 -0.97 3.48
C TYR A 40 14.59 -1.72 4.69
N LEU A 41 15.41 -2.21 5.61
CA LEU A 41 14.91 -2.94 6.79
C LEU A 41 13.94 -2.14 7.64
N HIS A 42 14.05 -0.81 7.66
CA HIS A 42 13.13 0.04 8.39
C HIS A 42 11.78 0.14 7.70
N PHE A 43 11.72 0.09 6.36
CA PHE A 43 10.47 0.08 5.62
C PHE A 43 9.61 -1.15 5.94
N ILE A 44 10.21 -2.32 6.17
CA ILE A 44 9.48 -3.53 6.58
C ILE A 44 8.61 -3.28 7.84
N PHE A 45 9.05 -2.40 8.74
CA PHE A 45 8.31 -2.01 9.93
C PHE A 45 7.44 -0.76 9.72
N ILE A 46 7.94 0.26 9.02
CA ILE A 46 7.21 1.51 8.78
C ILE A 46 5.93 1.26 7.96
N SER A 47 6.02 0.45 6.90
CA SER A 47 4.91 0.17 5.99
C SER A 47 3.66 -0.41 6.68
N PRO A 48 3.74 -1.45 7.52
CA PRO A 48 2.58 -1.95 8.25
C PRO A 48 2.03 -0.95 9.26
N PHE A 49 2.86 -0.13 9.92
CA PHE A 49 2.38 0.93 10.82
C PHE A 49 1.55 1.98 10.07
N ILE A 50 2.05 2.46 8.93
CA ILE A 50 1.31 3.39 8.07
C ILE A 50 0.02 2.74 7.54
N SER A 51 0.08 1.45 7.17
CA SER A 51 -1.08 0.70 6.69
C SER A 51 -2.18 0.62 7.76
N ILE A 52 -1.82 0.34 9.02
CA ILE A 52 -2.76 0.33 10.15
C ILE A 52 -3.40 1.72 10.30
N ALA A 53 -2.60 2.79 10.26
CA ALA A 53 -3.11 4.16 10.36
C ALA A 53 -4.08 4.50 9.21
N ASN A 54 -3.81 4.01 7.99
CA ASN A 54 -4.67 4.22 6.82
C ASN A 54 -5.99 3.42 6.89
N MET A 55 -6.02 2.30 7.62
CA MET A 55 -7.25 1.51 7.84
C MET A 55 -8.19 2.13 8.87
N LEU A 56 -7.73 3.14 9.64
CA LEU A 56 -8.58 3.81 10.61
C LEU A 56 -9.62 4.66 9.85
N PRO A 57 -10.93 4.45 10.09
CA PRO A 57 -12.00 5.20 9.41
C PRO A 57 -12.19 6.60 10.01
N ILE A 58 -11.09 7.33 10.23
CA ILE A 58 -11.09 8.67 10.81
C ILE A 58 -11.35 9.71 9.71
N THR A 59 -10.79 9.51 8.51
CA THR A 59 -10.94 10.43 7.38
C THR A 59 -11.27 9.69 6.07
N VAL A 60 -11.77 10.44 5.09
CA VAL A 60 -12.11 9.90 3.76
C VAL A 60 -10.84 9.38 3.08
N ALA A 61 -10.81 8.09 2.74
CA ALA A 61 -9.68 7.42 2.11
C ALA A 61 -8.34 7.52 2.88
N GLY A 62 -8.39 7.82 4.18
CA GLY A 62 -7.18 8.01 5.00
C GLY A 62 -6.43 9.32 4.74
N PHE A 63 -7.04 10.26 4.00
CA PHE A 63 -6.44 11.56 3.67
C PHE A 63 -6.30 12.40 4.95
N GLY A 64 -5.07 12.81 5.27
CA GLY A 64 -4.68 13.46 6.52
C GLY A 64 -4.08 12.49 7.54
N THR A 65 -4.73 11.36 7.84
CA THR A 65 -4.22 10.39 8.83
C THR A 65 -2.97 9.66 8.34
N ARG A 66 -2.95 9.25 7.07
CA ARG A 66 -1.78 8.58 6.48
C ARG A 66 -0.60 9.55 6.41
N GLU A 67 -0.83 10.78 6.01
CA GLU A 67 0.18 11.83 5.88
C GLU A 67 0.81 12.10 7.24
N LEU A 68 0.00 12.25 8.29
CA LEU A 68 0.52 12.39 9.66
C LEU A 68 1.31 11.17 10.13
N ALA A 69 0.84 9.95 9.82
CA ALA A 69 1.56 8.73 10.17
C ALA A 69 2.92 8.64 9.46
N VAL A 70 2.97 8.99 8.16
CA VAL A 70 4.21 9.02 7.39
C VAL A 70 5.14 10.09 7.96
N ILE A 71 4.67 11.33 8.18
CA ILE A 71 5.45 12.42 8.79
C ILE A 71 6.04 11.97 10.12
N TYR A 72 5.23 11.38 10.99
CA TYR A 72 5.66 10.86 12.28
C TYR A 72 6.76 9.80 12.12
N CYS A 73 6.53 8.76 11.32
CA CYS A 73 7.53 7.72 11.08
C CYS A 73 8.82 8.29 10.49
N PHE A 74 8.73 9.13 9.47
CA PHE A 74 9.87 9.68 8.72
C PHE A 74 10.66 10.73 9.52
N SER A 75 10.01 11.43 10.46
CA SER A 75 10.68 12.38 11.36
C SER A 75 11.77 11.71 12.23
N ASN A 76 11.61 10.43 12.56
CA ASN A 76 12.63 9.65 13.28
C ASN A 76 13.93 9.47 12.47
N TYR A 77 13.90 9.76 11.18
CA TYR A 77 15.03 9.66 10.26
C TYR A 77 15.48 11.04 9.74
N GLY A 78 15.01 12.13 10.36
CA GLY A 78 15.38 13.50 9.95
C GLY A 78 14.81 13.94 8.60
N ILE A 79 13.81 13.23 8.08
CA ILE A 79 13.15 13.59 6.83
C ILE A 79 12.12 14.69 7.09
N SER A 80 12.13 15.71 6.24
CA SER A 80 11.23 16.85 6.39
C SER A 80 9.76 16.47 6.11
N PRO A 81 8.78 17.15 6.73
CA PRO A 81 7.36 16.88 6.52
C PRO A 81 6.94 17.00 5.05
N GLU A 82 7.52 17.92 4.29
CA GLU A 82 7.20 18.14 2.87
C GLU A 82 7.56 16.90 2.03
N ARG A 83 8.71 16.29 2.33
CA ARG A 83 9.17 15.08 1.64
C ARG A 83 8.36 13.85 2.06
N ALA A 84 7.99 13.76 3.33
CA ALA A 84 7.09 12.73 3.84
C ALA A 84 5.69 12.81 3.17
N ILE A 85 5.15 14.01 3.02
CA ILE A 85 3.88 14.22 2.31
C ILE A 85 4.02 13.86 0.83
N ALA A 86 5.10 14.26 0.17
CA ALA A 86 5.36 13.90 -1.22
C ALA A 86 5.41 12.38 -1.41
N PHE A 87 6.07 11.65 -0.50
CA PHE A 87 6.07 10.19 -0.48
C PHE A 87 4.65 9.62 -0.34
N SER A 88 3.88 10.11 0.63
CA SER A 88 2.52 9.68 0.90
C SER A 88 1.59 9.84 -0.31
N LEU A 89 1.66 11.01 -0.97
CA LEU A 89 0.87 11.32 -2.16
C LEU A 89 1.32 10.51 -3.39
N ALA A 90 2.62 10.31 -3.57
CA ALA A 90 3.15 9.49 -4.66
C ALA A 90 2.70 8.03 -4.50
N TYR A 91 2.79 7.49 -3.28
CA TYR A 91 2.33 6.14 -2.95
C TYR A 91 0.83 5.97 -3.26
N PHE A 92 0.01 6.93 -2.81
CA PHE A 92 -1.43 6.93 -3.07
C PHE A 92 -1.72 6.93 -4.56
N SER A 93 -1.15 7.90 -5.27
CA SER A 93 -1.44 8.12 -6.68
C SER A 93 -1.03 6.89 -7.49
N LEU A 94 0.15 6.35 -7.26
CA LEU A 94 0.64 5.16 -7.95
C LEU A 94 -0.23 3.93 -7.66
N SER A 95 -0.61 3.72 -6.40
CA SER A 95 -1.45 2.60 -6.00
C SER A 95 -2.81 2.63 -6.71
N TYR A 96 -3.49 3.79 -6.71
CA TYR A 96 -4.79 3.94 -7.35
C TYR A 96 -4.69 3.90 -8.88
N LEU A 97 -3.62 4.44 -9.47
CA LEU A 97 -3.39 4.35 -10.91
C LEU A 97 -3.21 2.89 -11.36
N ILE A 98 -2.41 2.09 -10.65
CA ILE A 98 -2.23 0.67 -10.96
C ILE A 98 -3.56 -0.09 -10.85
N LEU A 99 -4.33 0.14 -9.78
CA LEU A 99 -5.64 -0.49 -9.62
C LEU A 99 -6.61 -0.09 -10.73
N LEU A 100 -6.63 1.19 -11.12
CA LEU A 100 -7.46 1.68 -12.22
C LEU A 100 -7.07 1.04 -13.55
N LEU A 101 -5.77 0.96 -13.86
CA LEU A 101 -5.27 0.34 -15.09
C LEU A 101 -5.60 -1.16 -15.15
N LEU A 102 -5.42 -1.87 -14.03
CA LEU A 102 -5.76 -3.28 -13.94
C LEU A 102 -7.26 -3.50 -14.12
N ALA A 103 -8.10 -2.67 -13.48
CA ALA A 103 -9.54 -2.71 -13.66
C ALA A 103 -9.91 -2.46 -15.12
N LEU A 104 -9.35 -1.43 -15.75
CA LEU A 104 -9.60 -1.14 -17.16
C LEU A 104 -9.22 -2.35 -18.04
N LEU A 105 -8.04 -2.92 -17.86
CA LEU A 105 -7.57 -4.07 -18.64
C LEU A 105 -8.49 -5.30 -18.51
N LEU A 106 -8.99 -5.59 -17.31
CA LEU A 106 -9.81 -6.76 -17.03
C LEU A 106 -11.29 -6.58 -17.42
N PHE A 107 -11.83 -5.37 -17.27
CA PHE A 107 -13.26 -5.10 -17.45
C PHE A 107 -13.62 -4.56 -18.84
N LEU A 108 -12.69 -3.91 -19.55
CA LEU A 108 -12.94 -3.33 -20.88
C LEU A 108 -13.41 -4.39 -21.91
N PRO A 109 -12.87 -5.62 -21.97
CA PRO A 109 -13.37 -6.66 -22.88
C PRO A 109 -14.80 -7.11 -22.58
N GLN A 110 -15.23 -7.04 -21.31
CA GLN A 110 -16.56 -7.48 -20.88
C GLN A 110 -17.66 -6.53 -21.35
N PHE A 111 -17.34 -5.24 -21.50
CA PHE A 111 -18.26 -4.26 -22.06
C PHE A 111 -18.57 -4.54 -23.54
N PHE A 112 -17.57 -4.90 -24.34
CA PHE A 112 -17.77 -5.19 -25.77
C PHE A 112 -18.57 -6.48 -26.02
N HIS A 113 -18.47 -7.48 -25.14
CA HIS A 113 -19.27 -8.71 -25.26
C HIS A 113 -20.73 -8.58 -24.83
N ARG A 114 -21.11 -7.55 -24.06
CA ARG A 114 -22.50 -7.32 -23.67
C ARG A 114 -23.34 -6.69 -24.77
N GLU A 115 -22.76 -5.80 -25.57
CA GLU A 115 -23.42 -5.13 -26.70
C GLU A 115 -23.87 -6.13 -27.78
N THR A 116 -23.09 -7.19 -28.03
CA THR A 116 -23.36 -8.18 -29.09
C THR A 116 -24.43 -9.23 -28.73
N ARG A 117 -24.84 -9.34 -27.46
CA ARG A 117 -25.97 -10.21 -27.04
C ARG A 117 -27.29 -9.46 -26.90
N ALA A 118 -27.26 -8.13 -26.96
CA ALA A 118 -28.44 -7.27 -26.89
C ALA A 118 -28.95 -6.83 -28.27
N ALA A 119 -28.24 -7.16 -29.34
CA ALA A 119 -28.62 -6.97 -30.74
C ALA A 119 -29.00 -8.32 -31.38
#